data_AF-A0AAP0QSX7-F1
#
_entry.id   AF-A0AAP0QSX7-F1
#
_cell.length_a   1.000
_cell.length_b   1.000
_cell.length_c   1.000
_cell.angle_alpha   90.00
_cell.angle_beta   90.00
_cell.angle_gamma   90.00
#
_symmetry.space_group_name_H-M   'P 1'
#
loop_
_entity.id
_entity.type
_entity.pdbx_description
1 polymer ?
#
loop_
_entity_poly.entity_id
_entity_poly.type
_entity_poly.pdbx_seq_one_letter_code
_entity_poly.pdbx_strand_id
1 'polypeptide(L)'
;MLKLNQNEILGAAITVLKERVIQAREDYSKAHEISKDNYEQSVLMASIKEYNKVVEACDKAIGPAKVGDFDIAKTAADEADLSVSRADAHNTENPNLKHVNLNLKIASKNTVAIAIKALSNPGAQSEK
;
A
#
# COMPACT_ATOMS: atom_id res chain seq x y z
N MET A 1 -6.28 16.95 26.44
CA MET A 1 -5.26 16.34 25.56
C MET A 1 -5.86 15.04 25.03
N LEU A 2 -6.20 14.95 23.74
CA LEU A 2 -6.82 13.76 23.15
C LEU A 2 -5.77 12.65 23.05
N LYS A 3 -5.91 11.58 23.85
CA LYS A 3 -5.11 10.36 23.69
C LYS A 3 -5.69 9.59 22.50
N LEU A 4 -5.01 9.62 21.36
CA LEU A 4 -5.33 8.74 20.22
C LEU A 4 -5.03 7.29 20.63
N ASN A 5 -5.99 6.39 20.47
CA ASN A 5 -5.81 4.98 20.77
C ASN A 5 -4.94 4.33 19.68
N GLN A 6 -3.97 3.52 20.07
CA GLN A 6 -3.07 2.79 19.16
C GLN A 6 -3.84 2.08 18.03
N ASN A 7 -4.98 1.45 18.35
CA ASN A 7 -5.79 0.73 17.37
C ASN A 7 -6.46 1.66 16.33
N GLU A 8 -6.81 2.89 16.73
CA GLU A 8 -7.36 3.90 15.82
C GLU A 8 -6.28 4.41 14.85
N ILE A 9 -5.04 4.57 15.34
CA ILE A 9 -3.90 4.98 14.49
C ILE A 9 -3.55 3.88 13.49
N LEU A 10 -3.55 2.61 13.93
CA LEU A 10 -3.33 1.46 13.04
C LEU A 10 -4.44 1.36 11.98
N GLY A 11 -5.70 1.56 12.37
CA GLY A 11 -6.83 1.56 11.43
C GLY A 11 -6.74 2.69 10.41
N ALA A 12 -6.35 3.90 10.84
CA ALA A 12 -6.11 5.03 9.96
C ALA A 12 -4.95 4.76 8.99
N ALA A 13 -3.86 4.14 9.45
CA ALA A 13 -2.73 3.77 8.59
C ALA A 13 -3.16 2.76 7.52
N ILE A 14 -3.87 1.69 7.89
CA ILE A 14 -4.38 0.69 6.94
C ILE A 14 -5.34 1.32 5.93
N THR A 15 -6.18 2.26 6.36
CA THR A 15 -7.09 3.00 5.47
C THR A 15 -6.31 3.82 4.44
N VAL A 16 -5.30 4.58 4.88
CA VAL A 16 -4.44 5.38 3.98
C VAL A 16 -3.70 4.48 2.98
N LEU A 17 -3.18 3.34 3.43
CA LEU A 17 -2.54 2.36 2.53
C LEU A 17 -3.51 1.88 1.46
N LYS A 18 -4.70 1.46 1.87
CA LYS A 18 -5.74 0.96 0.97
C LYS A 18 -6.10 1.99 -0.09
N GLU A 19 -6.39 3.22 0.31
CA GLU A 19 -6.74 4.31 -0.62
C GLU A 19 -5.65 4.54 -1.67
N ARG A 20 -4.39 4.52 -1.26
CA ARG A 20 -3.24 4.75 -2.15
C ARG A 20 -3.00 3.59 -3.11
N VAL A 21 -3.17 2.36 -2.64
CA VAL A 21 -3.08 1.16 -3.48
C VAL A 21 -4.22 1.15 -4.51
N ILE A 22 -5.43 1.52 -4.11
CA ILE A 22 -6.56 1.65 -5.04
C ILE A 22 -6.25 2.66 -6.14
N GLN A 23 -5.73 3.84 -5.78
CA GLN A 23 -5.32 4.84 -6.75
C GLN A 23 -4.24 4.31 -7.71
N ALA A 24 -3.20 3.65 -7.18
CA ALA A 24 -2.14 3.06 -8.00
C ALA A 24 -2.70 1.99 -8.96
N ARG A 25 -3.63 1.17 -8.50
CA ARG A 25 -4.32 0.17 -9.33
C ARG A 25 -5.08 0.82 -10.48
N GLU A 26 -5.85 1.87 -10.20
CA GLU A 26 -6.60 2.60 -11.23
C GLU A 26 -5.67 3.20 -12.30
N ASP A 27 -4.52 3.74 -11.88
CA ASP A 27 -3.55 4.31 -12.81
C ASP A 27 -2.88 3.22 -13.66
N TYR A 28 -2.54 2.06 -13.09
CA TYR A 28 -2.06 0.90 -13.86
C TYR A 28 -3.14 0.34 -14.81
N SER A 29 -4.42 0.34 -14.40
CA SER A 29 -5.52 -0.06 -15.28
C SER A 29 -5.67 0.88 -16.48
N LYS A 30 -5.60 2.19 -16.27
CA LYS A 30 -5.59 3.17 -17.37
C LYS A 30 -4.39 2.98 -18.30
N ALA A 31 -3.20 2.75 -17.73
CA ALA A 31 -2.00 2.48 -18.51
C ALA A 31 -2.14 1.19 -19.35
N HIS A 32 -2.79 0.17 -18.78
CA HIS A 32 -3.06 -1.09 -19.47
C HIS A 32 -3.99 -0.89 -20.67
N GLU A 33 -5.06 -0.11 -20.51
CA GLU A 33 -6.02 0.20 -21.57
C GLU A 33 -5.42 0.95 -22.76
N ILE A 34 -4.43 1.82 -22.52
CA ILE A 34 -3.79 2.62 -23.58
C ILE A 34 -2.55 1.96 -24.18
N SER A 35 -1.97 0.96 -23.51
CA SER A 35 -0.80 0.26 -24.01
C SER A 35 -1.15 -0.55 -25.25
N LYS A 36 -0.26 -0.49 -26.25
CA LYS A 36 -0.34 -1.30 -27.49
C LYS A 36 0.66 -2.45 -27.49
N ASP A 37 1.49 -2.53 -26.46
CA ASP A 37 2.53 -3.54 -26.34
C ASP A 37 2.03 -4.68 -25.44
N ASN A 38 1.98 -5.90 -25.99
CA ASN A 38 1.44 -7.06 -25.29
C ASN A 38 2.27 -7.43 -24.05
N TYR A 39 3.57 -7.16 -24.08
CA TYR A 39 4.44 -7.41 -22.95
C TYR A 39 4.16 -6.41 -21.82
N GLU A 40 4.07 -5.12 -22.14
CA GLU A 40 3.65 -4.07 -21.21
C GLU A 40 2.27 -4.36 -20.62
N GLN A 41 1.27 -4.72 -21.42
CA GLN A 41 -0.04 -5.11 -20.90
C GLN A 41 0.06 -6.28 -19.90
N SER A 42 0.85 -7.31 -20.21
CA SER A 42 1.05 -8.45 -19.31
C SER A 42 1.69 -8.03 -17.98
N VAL A 43 2.66 -7.13 -18.04
CA VAL A 43 3.34 -6.57 -16.86
C VAL A 43 2.39 -5.73 -16.03
N LEU A 44 1.58 -4.86 -16.66
CA LEU A 44 0.60 -4.02 -15.98
C LEU A 44 -0.48 -4.86 -15.29
N MET A 45 -0.96 -5.92 -15.94
CA MET A 45 -1.91 -6.87 -15.38
C MET A 45 -1.35 -7.58 -14.14
N ALA A 46 -0.07 -7.96 -14.17
CA ALA A 46 0.60 -8.56 -13.01
C ALA A 46 0.67 -7.59 -11.83
N SER A 47 1.05 -6.32 -12.08
CA SER A 47 1.07 -5.27 -11.05
C SER A 47 -0.32 -5.02 -10.44
N ILE A 48 -1.36 -4.94 -11.27
CA ILE A 48 -2.76 -4.80 -10.82
C ILE A 48 -3.16 -5.96 -9.90
N LYS A 49 -2.75 -7.19 -10.23
CA LYS A 49 -3.03 -8.37 -9.41
C LYS A 49 -2.36 -8.28 -8.04
N GLU A 50 -1.12 -7.78 -7.97
CA GLU A 50 -0.44 -7.58 -6.68
C GLU A 50 -1.14 -6.51 -5.84
N TYR A 51 -1.57 -5.39 -6.44
CA TYR A 51 -2.34 -4.37 -5.71
C TYR A 51 -3.65 -4.90 -5.14
N ASN A 52 -4.35 -5.77 -5.85
CA ASN A 52 -5.56 -6.40 -5.32
C ASN A 52 -5.27 -7.20 -4.05
N LYS A 53 -4.14 -7.91 -3.95
CA LYS A 53 -3.76 -8.62 -2.72
C LYS A 53 -3.56 -7.66 -1.55
N VAL A 54 -2.97 -6.49 -1.78
CA VAL A 54 -2.79 -5.47 -0.74
C VAL A 54 -4.13 -4.91 -0.28
N VAL A 55 -5.06 -4.64 -1.21
CA VAL A 55 -6.43 -4.21 -0.87
C VAL A 55 -7.13 -5.28 -0.03
N GLU A 56 -7.06 -6.55 -0.43
CA GLU A 56 -7.63 -7.67 0.34
C GLU A 56 -7.00 -7.79 1.74
N ALA A 57 -5.69 -7.57 1.86
CA ALA A 57 -5.00 -7.55 3.15
C ALA A 57 -5.49 -6.40 4.04
N CYS A 58 -5.71 -5.22 3.46
CA CYS A 58 -6.28 -4.07 4.17
C CYS A 58 -7.74 -4.31 4.58
N ASP A 59 -8.54 -4.95 3.73
CA ASP A 59 -9.97 -5.25 4.00
C ASP A 59 -10.16 -6.28 5.11
N LYS A 60 -9.17 -7.17 5.32
CA LYS A 60 -9.18 -8.12 6.43
C LYS A 60 -8.98 -7.46 7.80
N ALA A 61 -8.50 -6.21 7.85
CA ALA A 61 -8.43 -5.43 9.08
C ALA A 61 -9.84 -4.94 9.45
N ILE A 62 -10.63 -5.80 10.09
CA ILE A 62 -12.01 -5.50 10.50
C ILE A 62 -12.02 -4.94 11.93
N GLY A 63 -12.62 -3.77 12.14
CA GLY A 63 -12.79 -3.17 13.47
C GLY A 63 -11.56 -2.38 13.97
N PRO A 64 -11.31 -2.29 15.28
CA PRO A 64 -10.10 -1.66 15.81
C PRO A 64 -8.90 -2.48 15.36
N ALA A 65 -8.15 -1.96 14.39
CA ALA A 65 -7.03 -2.67 13.79
C ALA A 65 -6.00 -3.02 14.87
N LYS A 66 -5.55 -4.27 14.86
CA LYS A 66 -4.50 -4.78 15.72
C LYS A 66 -3.16 -4.70 15.00
N VAL A 67 -2.08 -4.82 15.77
CA VAL A 67 -0.71 -4.87 15.22
C VAL A 67 -0.57 -5.95 14.15
N GLY A 68 -1.18 -7.12 14.36
CA GLY A 68 -1.14 -8.20 13.37
C GLY A 68 -1.84 -7.88 12.04
N ASP A 69 -2.94 -7.12 12.07
CA ASP A 69 -3.64 -6.69 10.84
C ASP A 69 -2.75 -5.73 10.03
N PHE A 70 -2.06 -4.84 10.75
CA PHE A 70 -1.09 -3.93 10.16
C PHE A 70 0.10 -4.67 9.54
N ASP A 71 0.66 -5.67 10.23
CA ASP A 71 1.80 -6.45 9.73
C ASP A 71 1.45 -7.23 8.45
N ILE A 72 0.23 -7.76 8.37
CA ILE A 72 -0.28 -8.43 7.16
C ILE A 72 -0.40 -7.43 6.00
N ALA A 73 -1.05 -6.27 6.23
CA ALA A 73 -1.20 -5.25 5.22
C ALA A 73 0.15 -4.69 4.73
N LYS A 74 1.08 -4.47 5.66
CA LYS A 74 2.44 -4.02 5.35
C LYS A 74 3.22 -5.06 4.54
N THR A 75 3.19 -6.33 4.95
CA THR A 75 3.87 -7.41 4.22
C THR A 75 3.35 -7.51 2.79
N ALA A 76 2.03 -7.48 2.60
CA ALA A 76 1.44 -7.47 1.27
C ALA A 76 1.91 -6.26 0.44
N ALA A 77 1.98 -5.08 1.06
CA ALA A 77 2.45 -3.87 0.38
C ALA A 77 3.94 -3.95 -0.01
N ASP A 78 4.80 -4.51 0.84
CA ASP A 78 6.23 -4.72 0.55
C ASP A 78 6.43 -5.74 -0.59
N GLU A 79 5.65 -6.83 -0.60
CA GLU A 79 5.65 -7.81 -1.69
C GLU A 79 5.19 -7.21 -3.01
N ALA A 80 4.14 -6.38 -2.98
CA ALA A 80 3.65 -5.66 -4.14
C ALA A 80 4.69 -4.65 -4.66
N ASP A 81 5.35 -3.86 -3.78
CA ASP A 81 6.42 -2.93 -4.16
C ASP A 81 7.58 -3.67 -4.86
N LEU A 82 7.98 -4.83 -4.33
CA LEU A 82 9.03 -5.64 -4.92
C LEU A 82 8.63 -6.19 -6.30
N SER A 83 7.41 -6.70 -6.43
CA SER A 83 6.90 -7.25 -7.69
C SER A 83 6.75 -6.17 -8.76
N VAL A 84 6.18 -5.02 -8.39
CA VAL A 84 6.02 -3.87 -9.29
C VAL A 84 7.37 -3.25 -9.66
N SER A 85 8.33 -3.17 -8.73
CA SER A 85 9.68 -2.69 -9.04
C SER A 85 10.40 -3.58 -10.06
N ARG A 86 10.16 -4.90 -10.04
CA ARG A 86 10.68 -5.82 -11.07
C ARG A 86 9.99 -5.60 -12.41
N ALA A 87 8.68 -5.41 -12.42
CA ALA A 87 7.90 -5.04 -13.60
C ALA A 87 8.40 -3.74 -14.26
N ASP A 88 8.67 -2.70 -13.46
CA ASP A 88 9.13 -1.41 -13.95
C ASP A 88 10.58 -1.42 -14.45
N ALA A 89 11.44 -2.29 -13.90
CA ALA A 89 12.83 -2.46 -14.37
C ALA A 89 12.88 -2.93 -15.85
N HIS A 90 11.81 -3.55 -16.33
CA HIS A 90 11.66 -3.99 -17.71
C HIS A 90 10.96 -2.97 -18.62
N ASN A 91 10.36 -1.90 -18.05
CA ASN A 91 9.55 -0.93 -18.80
C ASN A 91 10.11 0.50 -18.68
N THR A 92 11.43 0.66 -18.87
CA THR A 92 12.19 1.88 -18.60
C THR A 92 11.79 3.12 -19.39
N GLU A 93 10.90 3.00 -20.37
CA GLU A 93 10.54 4.06 -21.32
C GLU A 93 9.14 4.68 -21.10
N ASN A 94 8.28 4.14 -20.23
CA ASN A 94 6.96 4.73 -19.98
C ASN A 94 6.96 5.66 -18.73
N PRO A 95 7.00 7.00 -18.90
CA PRO A 95 7.06 7.95 -17.79
C PRO A 95 5.82 7.95 -16.88
N ASN A 96 4.66 7.51 -17.38
CA ASN A 96 3.44 7.44 -16.58
C ASN A 96 3.56 6.35 -15.50
N LEU A 97 4.21 5.21 -15.80
CA LEU A 97 4.36 4.11 -14.85
C LEU A 97 5.37 4.41 -13.74
N LYS A 98 6.47 5.09 -14.09
CA LYS A 98 7.45 5.55 -13.10
C LYS A 98 6.83 6.45 -12.03
N HIS A 99 5.84 7.29 -12.40
CA HIS A 99 5.18 8.19 -11.47
C HIS A 99 4.24 7.44 -10.50
N VAL A 100 3.55 6.41 -10.99
CA VAL A 100 2.62 5.62 -10.18
C VAL A 100 3.36 4.76 -9.15
N ASN A 101 4.46 4.14 -9.53
CA ASN A 101 5.30 3.37 -8.60
C ASN A 101 5.88 4.27 -7.49
N LEU A 102 6.32 5.48 -7.82
CA LEU A 102 6.76 6.46 -6.82
C LEU A 102 5.64 6.79 -5.82
N ASN A 103 4.40 6.97 -6.28
CA ASN A 103 3.26 7.25 -5.41
C ASN A 103 2.93 6.09 -4.47
N LEU A 104 2.95 4.85 -4.95
CA LEU A 104 2.78 3.67 -4.10
C LEU A 104 3.90 3.55 -3.07
N LYS A 105 5.15 3.76 -3.49
CA LYS A 105 6.32 3.67 -2.62
C LYS A 105 6.28 4.73 -1.52
N ILE A 106 5.85 5.95 -1.85
CA ILE A 106 5.63 7.03 -0.89
C ILE A 106 4.49 6.67 0.05
N ALA A 107 3.39 6.11 -0.46
CA ALA A 107 2.26 5.69 0.36
C ALA A 107 2.59 4.57 1.34
N SER A 108 3.29 3.53 0.89
CA SER A 108 3.75 2.43 1.75
C SER A 108 4.71 2.95 2.83
N LYS A 109 5.70 3.77 2.45
CA LYS A 109 6.63 4.40 3.41
C LYS A 109 5.95 5.31 4.43
N ASN A 110 4.99 6.12 3.98
CA ASN A 110 4.24 7.02 4.87
C ASN A 110 3.34 6.22 5.82
N THR A 111 2.70 5.16 5.34
CA THR A 111 1.91 4.24 6.15
C THR A 111 2.77 3.59 7.24
N VAL A 112 3.95 3.08 6.87
CA VAL A 112 4.92 2.49 7.80
C VAL A 112 5.41 3.52 8.82
N ALA A 113 5.68 4.76 8.41
CA ALA A 113 6.10 5.83 9.32
C ALA A 113 4.99 6.18 10.34
N ILE A 114 3.73 6.23 9.92
CA ILE A 114 2.57 6.47 10.80
C ILE A 114 2.42 5.32 11.81
N ALA A 115 2.55 4.08 11.36
CA ALA A 115 2.43 2.92 12.24
C ALA A 115 3.61 2.79 13.21
N ILE A 116 4.86 3.03 12.77
CA ILE A 116 6.02 3.06 13.67
C ILE A 116 5.82 4.12 14.75
N LYS A 117 5.30 5.30 14.40
CA LYS A 117 5.01 6.36 15.39
C LYS A 117 3.91 5.95 16.38
N ALA A 118 2.94 5.15 15.95
CA ALA A 118 1.91 4.57 16.81
C ALA A 118 2.47 3.52 17.77
N LEU A 119 3.36 2.66 17.28
CA LEU A 119 3.97 1.55 18.02
C LEU A 119 5.08 2.00 18.96
N SER A 120 5.80 3.07 18.61
CA SER A 120 6.91 3.63 19.39
C SER A 120 6.45 4.50 20.58
N ASN A 121 5.13 4.66 20.75
CA ASN A 121 4.55 5.47 21.83
C ASN A 121 3.62 4.62 22.74
N PRO A 122 4.13 3.57 23.41
CA PRO A 122 3.34 2.72 24.30
C PRO A 122 2.85 3.46 25.57
N GLY A 123 3.31 4.68 25.82
CA GLY A 123 3.09 5.46 27.06
C GLY A 123 1.68 6.02 27.30
N ALA A 124 0.66 5.66 26.51
CA ALA A 124 -0.73 6.04 26.83
C ALA A 124 -1.51 4.91 27.54
N GLN A 125 -0.94 3.71 27.67
CA GLN A 125 -1.45 2.61 28.48
C GLN A 125 -0.79 2.61 29.87
N SER A 126 -1.04 3.67 30.62
CA SER A 126 -1.01 3.61 32.08
C SER A 126 -1.96 4.70 32.54
N GLU A 127 -3.16 4.30 32.93
CA GLU A 127 -3.73 4.68 34.22
C GLU A 127 -5.11 4.03 34.39
N LYS A 128 -5.11 3.06 35.31
CA LYS A 128 -6.20 2.42 36.06
C LYS A 128 -6.97 1.28 35.39
#